data_AF-A0A1F3DHK9-F1
#
_entry.id   AF-A0A1F3DHK9-F1
#
_cell.length_a   1.000
_cell.length_b   1.000
_cell.length_c   1.000
_cell.angle_alpha   90.00
_cell.angle_beta   90.00
_cell.angle_gamma   90.00
#
_symmetry.space_group_name_H-M   'P 1'
#
loop_
_entity.id
_entity.type
_entity.pdbx_description
1 polymer ?
#
loop_
_entity_poly.entity_id
_entity_poly.type
_entity_poly.pdbx_seq_one_letter_code
_entity_poly.pdbx_strand_id
1 'polypeptide(L)'
;MIQSILKIRFKQIFRATKGIGLIRYIFLISLLGFLAFVLFKQTAVLPNSFVATGIYLIIILLIQINRTDKRFLKFHFNNFKLILLIEYLLLLIPLFICLIYYLLWTLVILVIALTLLIVYIDFKHRQKSLNTFIQRLIPSSSFEWKSGVRKTLFLIIAFWIIGLFTSFFIVSVPIVLFVLGLFPLSFYDKGEPIHMILSFEMGTNKFLFHKIKMQLALYTILSIPLIIAFLIFHLDKWYIPIIEFIVLSTSHIYIILTKYAFYQSNSKSGGAMAFSLIGAMGIIMPVFIPLIWLLSIRFYFKSRKNLNFYLNDYN
;
A
#
# COMPACT_ATOMS: atom_id res chain seq x y z
N MET A 1 33.03 -8.36 -3.50
CA MET A 1 31.83 -7.97 -4.31
C MET A 1 30.55 -7.93 -3.48
N ILE A 2 30.15 -9.03 -2.82
CA ILE A 2 28.96 -9.07 -1.94
C ILE A 2 29.04 -8.02 -0.81
N GLN A 3 30.20 -7.91 -0.15
CA GLN A 3 30.45 -6.90 0.89
C GLN A 3 30.21 -5.46 0.40
N SER A 4 30.60 -5.14 -0.83
CA SER A 4 30.40 -3.81 -1.42
C SER A 4 28.91 -3.48 -1.60
N ILE A 5 28.10 -4.46 -2.02
CA ILE A 5 26.65 -4.31 -2.15
C ILE A 5 26.01 -4.12 -0.78
N LEU A 6 26.38 -4.94 0.21
CA LEU A 6 25.88 -4.80 1.59
C LEU A 6 26.23 -3.41 2.16
N LYS A 7 27.42 -2.89 1.89
CA LYS A 7 27.81 -1.53 2.27
C LYS A 7 26.94 -0.47 1.60
N ILE A 8 26.59 -0.64 0.33
CA ILE A 8 25.66 0.26 -0.38
C ILE A 8 24.27 0.20 0.26
N ARG A 9 23.74 -0.99 0.56
CA ARG A 9 22.44 -1.17 1.23
C ARG A 9 22.41 -0.50 2.60
N PHE A 10 23.46 -0.69 3.39
CA PHE A 10 23.57 -0.04 4.69
C PHE A 10 23.56 1.49 4.57
N LYS A 11 24.31 2.05 3.60
CA LYS A 11 24.28 3.49 3.31
C LYS A 11 22.89 3.97 2.87
N GLN A 12 22.15 3.17 2.10
CA GLN A 12 20.77 3.50 1.69
C GLN A 12 19.84 3.55 2.91
N ILE A 13 19.90 2.55 3.80
CA ILE A 13 19.11 2.51 5.04
C ILE A 13 19.48 3.68 5.95
N PHE A 14 20.77 3.99 6.09
CA PHE A 14 21.24 5.11 6.89
C PHE A 14 20.76 6.47 6.36
N ARG A 15 20.78 6.64 5.03
CA ARG A 15 20.22 7.85 4.39
C ARG A 15 18.71 7.95 4.58
N ALA A 16 18.00 6.83 4.48
CA ALA A 16 16.55 6.79 4.69
C ALA A 16 16.19 7.15 6.15
N THR A 17 16.89 6.57 7.12
CA THR A 17 16.67 6.85 8.56
C THR A 17 16.96 8.30 8.93
N LYS A 18 18.03 8.90 8.39
CA LYS A 18 18.31 10.34 8.58
C LYS A 18 17.20 11.25 8.05
N GLY A 19 16.51 10.86 6.98
CA GLY A 19 15.42 11.66 6.38
C GLY A 19 14.09 11.61 7.14
N ILE A 20 13.93 10.70 8.10
CA ILE A 20 12.64 10.41 8.76
C ILE A 20 12.37 11.37 9.94
N GLY A 21 13.41 11.81 10.64
CA GLY A 21 13.33 12.67 11.84
C GLY A 21 13.26 11.85 13.14
N LEU A 22 13.82 12.39 14.23
CA LEU A 22 14.10 11.66 15.48
C LEU A 22 12.85 11.03 16.12
N ILE A 23 11.75 11.79 16.23
CA ILE A 23 10.49 11.28 16.81
C ILE A 23 9.94 10.09 16.01
N ARG A 24 9.99 10.19 14.68
CA ARG A 24 9.49 9.12 13.79
C ARG A 24 10.41 7.90 13.81
N TYR A 25 11.70 8.10 14.01
CA TYR A 25 12.67 7.01 14.20
C TYR A 25 12.39 6.22 15.47
N ILE A 26 12.14 6.90 16.60
CA ILE A 26 11.75 6.25 17.87
C ILE A 26 10.46 5.46 17.69
N PHE A 27 9.43 6.06 17.08
CA PHE A 27 8.18 5.36 16.78
C PHE A 27 8.39 4.11 15.93
N LEU A 28 9.22 4.19 14.88
CA LEU A 28 9.52 3.06 14.00
C LEU A 28 10.24 1.92 14.74
N ILE A 29 11.21 2.24 15.61
CA ILE A 29 11.87 1.23 16.45
C ILE A 29 10.87 0.58 17.40
N SER A 30 10.03 1.38 18.07
CA SER A 30 9.01 0.86 18.98
C SER A 30 8.04 -0.08 18.26
N LEU A 31 7.62 0.29 17.04
CA LEU A 31 6.74 -0.54 16.22
C LEU A 31 7.42 -1.84 15.80
N LEU A 32 8.68 -1.79 15.37
CA LEU A 32 9.46 -2.98 15.02
C LEU A 32 9.65 -3.90 16.23
N GLY A 33 9.93 -3.34 17.41
CA GLY A 33 10.05 -4.10 18.65
C GLY A 33 8.74 -4.78 19.05
N PHE A 34 7.61 -4.06 18.94
CA PHE A 34 6.29 -4.65 19.17
C PHE A 34 5.98 -5.79 18.18
N LEU A 35 6.24 -5.59 16.89
CA LEU A 35 6.06 -6.63 15.88
C LEU A 35 6.94 -7.85 16.16
N ALA A 36 8.19 -7.65 16.55
CA ALA A 36 9.10 -8.73 16.95
C ALA A 36 8.57 -9.50 18.17
N PHE A 37 8.02 -8.82 19.17
CA PHE A 37 7.40 -9.46 20.32
C PHE A 37 6.16 -10.28 19.94
N VAL A 38 5.29 -9.74 19.09
CA VAL A 38 4.11 -10.46 18.59
C VAL A 38 4.53 -11.71 17.82
N LEU A 39 5.54 -11.59 16.95
CA LEU A 39 6.11 -12.73 16.22
C LEU A 39 6.67 -13.79 17.18
N PHE A 40 7.41 -13.38 18.20
CA PHE A 40 7.95 -14.28 19.21
C PHE A 40 6.85 -15.04 19.97
N LYS A 41 5.73 -14.38 20.28
CA LYS A 41 4.57 -15.03 20.92
C LYS A 41 3.83 -15.96 19.96
N GLN A 42 3.62 -15.55 18.71
CA GLN A 42 2.91 -16.37 17.72
C GLN A 42 3.71 -17.60 17.28
N THR A 43 5.03 -17.54 17.32
CA THR A 43 5.91 -18.67 16.98
C THR A 43 5.98 -19.74 18.06
N ALA A 44 5.53 -19.45 19.29
CA ALA A 44 5.59 -20.37 20.43
C ALA A 44 4.60 -21.54 20.34
N VAL A 45 3.46 -21.36 19.65
CA VAL A 45 2.33 -22.31 19.67
C VAL A 45 2.04 -22.82 18.25
N LEU A 46 1.88 -24.13 18.11
CA LEU A 46 1.35 -24.75 16.89
C LEU A 46 -0.19 -24.65 16.91
N PRO A 47 -0.87 -24.22 15.82
CA PRO A 47 -0.39 -24.06 14.44
C PRO A 47 0.10 -22.65 14.07
N ASN A 48 0.07 -21.69 15.00
CA ASN A 48 0.38 -20.27 14.72
C ASN A 48 1.80 -20.05 14.17
N SER A 49 2.76 -20.91 14.51
CA SER A 49 4.12 -20.88 13.94
C SER A 49 4.12 -21.06 12.41
N PHE A 50 3.28 -21.95 11.85
CA PHE A 50 3.12 -22.10 10.40
C PHE A 50 2.57 -20.84 9.76
N VAL A 51 1.56 -20.22 10.38
CA VAL A 51 0.97 -18.97 9.88
C VAL A 51 2.01 -17.84 9.88
N ALA A 52 2.77 -17.68 10.96
CA ALA A 52 3.81 -16.66 11.07
C ALA A 52 4.92 -16.85 10.02
N THR A 53 5.38 -18.08 9.80
CA THR A 53 6.39 -18.38 8.76
C THR A 53 5.84 -18.13 7.35
N GLY A 54 4.58 -18.51 7.09
CA GLY A 54 3.91 -18.25 5.82
C GLY A 54 3.81 -16.76 5.49
N ILE A 55 3.42 -15.93 6.47
CA ILE A 55 3.35 -14.46 6.31
C ILE A 55 4.73 -13.90 5.93
N TYR A 56 5.81 -14.33 6.58
CA TYR A 56 7.16 -13.88 6.26
C TYR A 56 7.60 -14.26 4.84
N LEU A 57 7.30 -15.50 4.42
CA LEU A 57 7.61 -15.96 3.07
C LEU A 57 6.81 -15.19 2.01
N ILE A 58 5.55 -14.86 2.28
CA ILE A 58 4.74 -13.99 1.43
C ILE A 58 5.37 -12.60 1.33
N ILE A 59 5.85 -12.02 2.43
CA ILE A 59 6.55 -10.73 2.42
C ILE A 59 7.80 -10.80 1.53
N ILE A 60 8.63 -11.85 1.66
CA ILE A 60 9.82 -12.04 0.81
C ILE A 60 9.43 -12.19 -0.66
N LEU A 61 8.36 -12.94 -0.96
CA LEU A 61 7.85 -13.09 -2.32
C LEU A 61 7.37 -11.75 -2.90
N LEU A 62 6.64 -10.95 -2.12
CA LEU A 62 6.18 -9.61 -2.52
C LEU A 62 7.36 -8.66 -2.77
N ILE A 63 8.41 -8.73 -1.95
CA ILE A 63 9.66 -7.99 -2.17
C ILE A 63 10.29 -8.44 -3.49
N GLN A 64 10.42 -9.74 -3.72
CA GLN A 64 10.98 -10.31 -4.97
C GLN A 64 10.17 -9.87 -6.20
N ILE A 65 8.84 -9.82 -6.13
CA ILE A 65 7.99 -9.41 -7.26
C ILE A 65 8.13 -7.92 -7.57
N ASN A 66 8.14 -7.06 -6.54
CA ASN A 66 8.15 -5.60 -6.70
C ASN A 66 9.55 -4.99 -6.89
N ARG A 67 10.59 -5.84 -6.89
CA ARG A 67 11.98 -5.42 -6.93
C ARG A 67 12.38 -4.78 -8.27
N THR A 68 12.77 -3.51 -8.24
CA THR A 68 13.09 -2.71 -9.44
C THR A 68 14.55 -2.82 -9.91
N ASP A 69 15.48 -3.17 -9.03
CA ASP A 69 16.92 -3.24 -9.29
C ASP A 69 17.39 -4.60 -9.84
N LYS A 70 16.49 -5.56 -10.09
CA LYS A 70 16.85 -6.87 -10.67
C LYS A 70 17.66 -6.76 -11.96
N ARG A 71 17.31 -5.79 -12.82
CA ARG A 71 18.05 -5.55 -14.08
C ARG A 71 19.48 -5.09 -13.81
N PHE A 72 19.66 -4.14 -12.89
CA PHE A 72 20.97 -3.67 -12.46
C PHE A 72 21.81 -4.85 -11.92
N LEU A 73 21.23 -5.65 -11.02
CA LEU A 73 21.95 -6.80 -10.47
C LEU A 73 22.34 -7.83 -11.54
N LYS A 74 21.45 -8.10 -12.49
CA LYS A 74 21.68 -9.06 -13.57
C LYS A 74 22.76 -8.62 -14.57
N PHE A 75 22.87 -7.32 -14.86
CA PHE A 75 23.87 -6.80 -15.78
C PHE A 75 25.25 -6.61 -15.14
N HIS A 76 25.30 -6.23 -13.86
CA HIS A 76 26.57 -5.91 -13.20
C HIS A 76 27.19 -7.08 -12.42
N PHE A 77 26.44 -8.15 -12.13
CA PHE A 77 26.94 -9.26 -11.30
C PHE A 77 26.66 -10.64 -11.90
N ASN A 78 27.71 -11.44 -12.05
CA ASN A 78 27.62 -12.81 -12.57
C ASN A 78 26.77 -13.72 -11.67
N ASN A 79 26.90 -13.57 -10.34
CA ASN A 79 26.19 -14.37 -9.31
C ASN A 79 25.05 -13.59 -8.64
N PHE A 80 24.20 -12.92 -9.44
CA PHE A 80 23.12 -12.07 -8.89
C PHE A 80 22.13 -12.85 -8.00
N LYS A 81 21.86 -14.13 -8.29
CA LYS A 81 20.96 -14.98 -7.49
C LYS A 81 21.49 -15.22 -6.08
N LEU A 82 22.79 -15.43 -5.93
CA LEU A 82 23.43 -15.61 -4.64
C LEU A 82 23.34 -14.32 -3.81
N ILE A 83 23.52 -13.16 -4.44
CA ILE A 83 23.33 -11.85 -3.79
C ILE A 83 21.88 -11.70 -3.28
N LEU A 84 20.88 -12.08 -4.09
CA LEU A 84 19.48 -12.05 -3.68
C LEU A 84 19.20 -12.99 -2.50
N LEU A 85 19.75 -14.22 -2.55
CA LEU A 85 19.61 -15.19 -1.48
C LEU A 85 20.16 -14.65 -0.15
N ILE A 86 21.37 -14.07 -0.16
CA ILE A 86 21.97 -13.47 1.04
C ILE A 86 21.10 -12.33 1.57
N GLU A 87 20.61 -11.44 0.71
CA GLU A 87 19.73 -10.35 1.15
C GLU A 87 18.43 -10.88 1.79
N TYR A 88 17.83 -11.93 1.23
CA TYR A 88 16.60 -12.53 1.79
C TYR A 88 16.85 -13.30 3.10
N LEU A 89 17.96 -14.03 3.20
CA LEU A 89 18.35 -14.68 4.45
C LEU A 89 18.62 -13.64 5.56
N LEU A 90 19.24 -12.51 5.23
CA LEU A 90 19.49 -11.43 6.20
C LEU A 90 18.16 -10.81 6.69
N LEU A 91 17.18 -10.62 5.80
CA LEU A 91 15.85 -10.15 6.20
C LEU A 91 15.07 -11.16 7.07
N LEU A 92 15.39 -12.45 6.97
CA LEU A 92 14.75 -13.53 7.73
C LEU A 92 15.42 -13.83 9.07
N ILE A 93 16.51 -13.16 9.43
CA ILE A 93 17.21 -13.34 10.72
C ILE A 93 16.26 -13.30 11.92
N PRO A 94 15.32 -12.33 12.06
CA PRO A 94 14.42 -12.29 13.21
C PRO A 94 13.54 -13.55 13.33
N LEU A 95 13.10 -14.10 12.18
CA LEU A 95 12.30 -15.32 12.15
C LEU A 95 13.15 -16.54 12.54
N PHE A 96 14.38 -16.64 12.02
CA PHE A 96 15.29 -17.74 12.37
C PHE A 96 15.61 -17.75 13.88
N ILE A 97 15.84 -16.60 14.50
CA ILE A 97 16.06 -16.50 15.94
C ILE A 97 14.86 -17.09 16.71
N CYS A 98 13.63 -16.75 16.33
CA CYS A 98 12.44 -17.29 16.98
C CYS A 98 12.30 -18.81 16.77
N LEU A 99 12.48 -19.29 15.53
CA LEU A 99 12.32 -20.71 15.20
C LEU A 99 13.38 -21.60 15.88
N ILE A 100 14.63 -21.12 15.96
CA ILE A 100 15.72 -21.82 16.64
C ILE A 100 15.48 -21.84 18.15
N TYR A 101 15.01 -20.73 18.73
CA TYR A 101 14.69 -20.65 20.16
C TYR A 101 13.62 -21.69 20.57
N TYR A 102 12.59 -21.88 19.74
CA TYR A 102 11.55 -22.90 19.96
C TYR A 102 11.90 -24.29 19.39
N LEU A 103 13.14 -24.51 18.93
CA LEU A 103 13.64 -25.80 18.40
C LEU A 103 12.83 -26.37 17.22
N LEU A 104 12.20 -25.51 16.41
CA LEU A 104 11.35 -25.89 15.27
C LEU A 104 12.18 -26.08 13.98
N TRP A 105 13.08 -27.08 13.98
CA TRP A 105 14.02 -27.32 12.88
C TRP A 105 13.37 -27.61 11.52
N THR A 106 12.21 -28.26 11.51
CA THR A 106 11.44 -28.55 10.29
C THR A 106 11.05 -27.27 9.56
N LEU A 107 10.59 -26.26 10.29
CA LEU A 107 10.23 -24.95 9.73
C LEU A 107 11.45 -24.18 9.23
N VAL A 108 12.60 -24.28 9.92
CA VAL A 108 13.85 -23.65 9.46
C VAL A 108 14.26 -24.18 8.09
N ILE A 109 14.26 -25.51 7.93
CA ILE A 109 14.59 -26.16 6.65
C ILE A 109 13.59 -25.76 5.56
N LEU A 110 12.30 -25.73 5.89
CA LEU A 110 11.24 -25.32 4.96
C LEU A 110 11.43 -23.87 4.48
N VAL A 111 11.73 -22.94 5.39
CA VAL A 111 11.97 -21.52 5.04
C VAL A 111 13.19 -21.38 4.12
N ILE A 112 14.28 -22.10 4.39
CA ILE A 112 15.47 -22.09 3.52
C ILE A 112 15.12 -22.66 2.14
N ALA A 113 14.42 -23.78 2.06
CA ALA A 113 14.03 -24.38 0.78
C ALA A 113 13.12 -23.45 -0.04
N LEU A 114 12.11 -22.83 0.59
CA LEU A 114 11.19 -21.92 -0.10
C LEU A 114 11.87 -20.62 -0.53
N THR A 115 12.78 -20.08 0.27
CA THR A 115 13.54 -18.88 -0.12
C THR A 115 14.46 -19.13 -1.31
N LEU A 116 15.08 -20.32 -1.40
CA LEU A 116 15.81 -20.74 -2.58
C LEU A 116 14.90 -20.71 -3.81
N LEU A 117 13.70 -21.32 -3.74
CA LEU A 117 12.73 -21.28 -4.84
C LEU A 117 12.35 -19.86 -5.24
N ILE A 118 12.06 -18.97 -4.27
CA ILE A 118 11.68 -17.57 -4.53
C ILE A 118 12.74 -16.82 -5.35
N VAL A 119 14.04 -17.08 -5.12
CA VAL A 119 15.12 -16.42 -5.87
C VAL A 119 15.09 -16.74 -7.36
N TYR A 120 14.61 -17.93 -7.75
CA TYR A 120 14.51 -18.33 -9.16
C TYR A 120 13.25 -17.81 -9.85
N ILE A 121 12.31 -17.22 -9.10
CA ILE A 121 11.08 -16.66 -9.67
C ILE A 121 11.39 -15.34 -10.37
N ASP A 122 11.37 -15.37 -11.70
CA ASP A 122 11.47 -14.21 -12.59
C ASP A 122 10.09 -13.82 -13.15
N PHE A 123 9.28 -13.15 -12.33
CA PHE A 123 8.07 -12.50 -12.83
C PHE A 123 8.42 -11.25 -13.64
N LYS A 124 8.32 -11.34 -14.97
CA LYS A 124 8.29 -10.17 -15.86
C LYS A 124 6.85 -9.68 -15.97
N HIS A 125 6.48 -8.70 -15.15
CA HIS A 125 5.21 -8.02 -15.33
C HIS A 125 5.29 -7.14 -16.60
N ARG A 126 4.90 -7.68 -17.76
CA ARG A 126 4.65 -6.85 -18.95
C ARG A 126 3.36 -6.09 -18.68
N GLN A 127 3.47 -4.79 -18.44
CA GLN A 127 2.30 -3.92 -18.37
C GLN A 127 1.72 -3.81 -19.78
N LYS A 128 0.73 -4.64 -20.09
CA LYS A 128 -0.11 -4.43 -21.26
C LYS A 128 -1.00 -3.24 -20.96
N SER A 129 -0.72 -2.11 -21.61
CA SER A 129 -1.61 -0.95 -21.61
C SER A 129 -2.86 -1.33 -22.39
N LEU A 130 -3.92 -1.69 -21.68
CA LEU A 130 -5.24 -1.83 -22.30
C LEU A 130 -5.82 -0.42 -22.44
N ASN A 131 -6.43 -0.08 -23.57
CA ASN A 131 -7.17 1.17 -23.77
C ASN A 131 -8.66 0.81 -23.91
N THR A 132 -9.31 0.52 -22.79
CA THR A 132 -10.70 0.01 -22.76
C THR A 132 -11.73 1.13 -22.70
N PHE A 133 -12.98 0.82 -23.06
CA PHE A 133 -14.12 1.72 -22.94
C PHE A 133 -14.29 2.29 -21.52
N ILE A 134 -14.12 1.45 -20.49
CA ILE A 134 -14.20 1.85 -19.07
C ILE A 134 -13.24 3.01 -18.75
N GLN A 135 -12.07 3.06 -19.37
CA GLN A 135 -11.11 4.16 -19.13
C GLN A 135 -11.53 5.49 -19.75
N ARG A 136 -12.35 5.45 -20.81
CA ARG A 136 -12.89 6.65 -21.45
C ARG A 136 -13.98 7.29 -20.59
N LEU A 137 -14.72 6.49 -19.81
CA LEU A 137 -15.73 6.97 -18.87
C LEU A 137 -15.14 7.74 -17.68
N ILE A 138 -13.90 7.43 -17.28
CA ILE A 138 -13.22 8.16 -16.21
C ILE A 138 -12.88 9.58 -16.71
N PRO A 139 -13.15 10.65 -15.94
CA PRO A 139 -12.77 12.01 -16.33
C PRO A 139 -11.26 12.19 -16.50
N SER A 140 -10.82 12.99 -17.47
CA SER A 140 -9.39 13.30 -17.69
C SER A 140 -8.73 13.99 -16.50
N SER A 141 -9.50 14.77 -15.73
CA SER A 141 -9.08 15.39 -14.46
C SER A 141 -8.65 14.36 -13.39
N SER A 142 -9.16 13.12 -13.47
CA SER A 142 -8.83 12.02 -12.56
C SER A 142 -7.86 11.04 -13.22
N PHE A 143 -6.73 11.57 -13.68
CA PHE A 143 -5.73 10.77 -14.37
C PHE A 143 -5.09 9.71 -13.45
N GLU A 144 -5.06 9.93 -12.13
CA GLU A 144 -4.58 8.94 -11.16
C GLU A 144 -5.40 7.65 -11.30
N TRP A 145 -6.73 7.78 -11.32
CA TRP A 145 -7.66 6.68 -11.58
C TRP A 145 -7.46 6.06 -12.94
N LYS A 146 -7.31 6.85 -14.01
CA LYS A 146 -7.03 6.29 -15.34
C LYS A 146 -5.78 5.44 -15.34
N SER A 147 -4.69 5.95 -14.75
CA SER A 147 -3.40 5.26 -14.69
C SER A 147 -3.44 4.00 -13.82
N GLY A 148 -4.22 4.04 -12.75
CA GLY A 148 -4.42 2.94 -11.81
C GLY A 148 -5.25 1.82 -12.41
N VAL A 149 -6.46 2.18 -12.88
CA VAL A 149 -7.38 1.25 -13.54
C VAL A 149 -6.71 0.58 -14.74
N ARG A 150 -5.89 1.27 -15.54
CA ARG A 150 -5.09 0.64 -16.62
C ARG A 150 -4.28 -0.58 -16.16
N LYS A 151 -3.77 -0.56 -14.93
CA LYS A 151 -2.93 -1.63 -14.37
C LYS A 151 -3.75 -2.72 -13.69
N THR A 152 -4.87 -2.36 -13.08
CA THR A 152 -5.65 -3.26 -12.21
C THR A 152 -7.04 -3.59 -12.74
N LEU A 153 -7.39 -3.17 -13.97
CA LEU A 153 -8.74 -3.30 -14.53
C LEU A 153 -9.31 -4.72 -14.42
N PHE A 154 -8.52 -5.72 -14.81
CA PHE A 154 -8.96 -7.12 -14.79
C PHE A 154 -9.30 -7.58 -13.36
N LEU A 155 -8.48 -7.19 -12.38
CA LEU A 155 -8.73 -7.51 -10.98
C LEU A 155 -9.97 -6.77 -10.46
N ILE A 156 -10.11 -5.48 -10.77
CA ILE A 156 -11.29 -4.70 -10.36
C ILE A 156 -12.56 -5.34 -10.90
N ILE A 157 -12.60 -5.69 -12.19
CA ILE A 157 -13.77 -6.33 -12.82
C ILE A 157 -14.03 -7.71 -12.20
N ALA A 158 -12.99 -8.54 -12.03
CA ALA A 158 -13.13 -9.87 -11.44
C ALA A 158 -13.74 -9.81 -10.03
N PHE A 159 -13.19 -8.97 -9.15
CA PHE A 159 -13.73 -8.80 -7.80
C PHE A 159 -15.14 -8.21 -7.81
N TRP A 160 -15.42 -7.24 -8.67
CA TRP A 160 -16.74 -6.62 -8.77
C TRP A 160 -17.82 -7.62 -9.23
N ILE A 161 -17.51 -8.44 -10.24
CA ILE A 161 -18.38 -9.52 -10.71
C ILE A 161 -18.61 -10.55 -9.60
N ILE A 162 -17.53 -11.00 -8.94
CA ILE A 162 -17.65 -11.95 -7.82
C ILE A 162 -18.59 -11.37 -6.76
N GLY A 163 -18.35 -10.15 -6.30
CA GLY A 163 -19.17 -9.52 -5.26
C GLY A 163 -20.67 -9.43 -5.61
N LEU A 164 -21.01 -9.16 -6.87
CA LEU A 164 -22.40 -9.16 -7.31
C LEU A 164 -23.02 -10.56 -7.29
N PHE A 165 -22.34 -11.55 -7.87
CA PHE A 165 -22.88 -12.92 -7.95
C PHE A 165 -22.97 -13.59 -6.59
N THR A 166 -22.05 -13.31 -5.67
CA THR A 166 -22.05 -13.90 -4.32
C THR A 166 -22.69 -12.99 -3.27
N SER A 167 -23.46 -11.97 -3.68
CA SER A 167 -24.10 -11.00 -2.79
C SER A 167 -25.11 -11.59 -1.79
N PHE A 168 -25.62 -12.79 -2.07
CA PHE A 168 -26.45 -13.56 -1.16
C PHE A 168 -25.69 -14.06 0.09
N PHE A 169 -24.35 -14.08 0.10
CA PHE A 169 -23.57 -14.36 1.30
C PHE A 169 -23.22 -13.07 2.05
N ILE A 170 -23.48 -13.07 3.37
CA ILE A 170 -23.25 -11.92 4.27
C ILE A 170 -21.80 -11.40 4.21
N VAL A 171 -20.84 -12.31 4.08
CA VAL A 171 -19.40 -11.98 4.15
C VAL A 171 -18.85 -11.52 2.79
N SER A 172 -19.50 -11.88 1.69
CA SER A 172 -18.97 -11.68 0.34
C SER A 172 -18.78 -10.20 -0.01
N VAL A 173 -19.86 -9.42 0.05
CA VAL A 173 -19.81 -8.01 -0.39
C VAL A 173 -18.86 -7.18 0.47
N PRO A 174 -18.84 -7.30 1.81
CA PRO A 174 -17.86 -6.59 2.63
C PRO A 174 -16.41 -6.89 2.23
N ILE A 175 -16.04 -8.16 2.07
CA ILE A 175 -14.67 -8.52 1.64
C ILE A 175 -14.34 -7.91 0.27
N VAL A 176 -15.27 -7.98 -0.67
CA VAL A 176 -15.06 -7.41 -2.01
C VAL A 176 -14.95 -5.89 -1.96
N LEU A 177 -15.80 -5.20 -1.19
CA LEU A 177 -15.74 -3.75 -0.98
C LEU A 177 -14.42 -3.33 -0.35
N PHE A 178 -13.96 -4.07 0.65
CA PHE A 178 -12.67 -3.89 1.28
C PHE A 178 -11.54 -3.92 0.25
N VAL A 179 -11.44 -5.02 -0.50
CA VAL A 179 -10.39 -5.23 -1.50
C VAL A 179 -10.46 -4.17 -2.60
N LEU A 180 -11.66 -3.86 -3.09
CA LEU A 180 -11.86 -2.82 -4.11
C LEU A 180 -11.52 -1.43 -3.59
N GLY A 181 -11.76 -1.13 -2.31
CA GLY A 181 -11.38 0.13 -1.68
C GLY A 181 -9.86 0.29 -1.49
N LEU A 182 -9.09 -0.80 -1.44
CA LEU A 182 -7.63 -0.73 -1.32
C LEU A 182 -6.93 -0.36 -2.63
N PHE A 183 -7.47 -0.75 -3.80
CA PHE A 183 -6.82 -0.46 -5.08
C PHE A 183 -6.63 1.05 -5.32
N PRO A 184 -7.66 1.92 -5.18
CA PRO A 184 -7.53 3.35 -5.47
C PRO A 184 -6.52 4.07 -4.59
N LEU A 185 -6.27 3.59 -3.36
CA LEU A 185 -5.27 4.19 -2.47
C LEU A 185 -3.87 4.15 -3.11
N SER A 186 -3.54 3.06 -3.81
CA SER A 186 -2.25 2.91 -4.50
C SER A 186 -2.07 3.83 -5.72
N PHE A 187 -3.15 4.46 -6.21
CA PHE A 187 -3.09 5.33 -7.39
C PHE A 187 -2.46 6.70 -7.06
N TYR A 188 -2.44 7.07 -5.78
CA TYR A 188 -1.97 8.36 -5.28
C TYR A 188 -0.52 8.34 -4.75
N ASP A 189 0.19 7.23 -4.97
CA ASP A 189 1.53 6.98 -4.46
C ASP A 189 2.62 7.94 -4.93
N LYS A 190 2.46 8.53 -6.13
CA LYS A 190 3.47 9.37 -6.77
C LYS A 190 2.99 10.81 -6.86
N GLY A 191 3.88 11.76 -6.57
CA GLY A 191 3.67 13.16 -6.90
C GLY A 191 3.62 13.33 -8.41
N GLU A 192 2.56 13.96 -8.90
CA GLU A 192 2.44 14.35 -10.31
C GLU A 192 3.40 15.50 -10.64
N PRO A 193 3.81 15.69 -11.91
CA PRO A 193 4.63 16.84 -12.29
C PRO A 193 3.91 18.17 -12.07
N ILE A 194 4.66 19.25 -11.83
CA ILE A 194 4.09 20.59 -11.54
C ILE A 194 3.18 21.08 -12.67
N HIS A 195 3.55 20.87 -13.94
CA HIS A 195 2.73 21.26 -15.09
C HIS A 195 1.33 20.64 -15.08
N MET A 196 1.19 19.45 -14.49
CA MET A 196 -0.10 18.76 -14.37
C MET A 196 -0.97 19.34 -13.27
N ILE A 197 -0.37 19.94 -12.24
CA ILE A 197 -1.11 20.68 -11.20
C ILE A 197 -1.56 22.03 -11.76
N LEU A 198 -0.67 22.74 -12.46
CA LEU A 198 -0.96 24.04 -13.05
C LEU A 198 -2.03 23.95 -14.15
N SER A 199 -2.12 22.85 -14.89
CA SER A 199 -3.13 22.68 -15.95
C SER A 199 -4.58 22.67 -15.46
N PHE A 200 -4.80 22.59 -14.14
CA PHE A 200 -6.16 22.74 -13.58
C PHE A 200 -6.58 24.20 -13.46
N GLU A 201 -5.62 25.15 -13.42
CA GLU A 201 -5.88 26.58 -13.28
C GLU A 201 -6.80 26.92 -12.10
N MET A 202 -6.67 26.15 -11.02
CA MET A 202 -7.48 26.29 -9.81
C MET A 202 -6.62 26.77 -8.65
N GLY A 203 -7.15 27.74 -7.90
CA GLY A 203 -6.61 28.08 -6.58
C GLY A 203 -6.55 26.88 -5.64
N THR A 204 -5.71 26.97 -4.61
CA THR A 204 -5.29 25.84 -3.76
C THR A 204 -6.47 25.08 -3.14
N ASN A 205 -7.47 25.81 -2.63
CA ASN A 205 -8.63 25.22 -1.97
C ASN A 205 -9.54 24.50 -2.95
N LYS A 206 -9.80 25.12 -4.11
CA LYS A 206 -10.64 24.57 -5.17
C LYS A 206 -10.00 23.30 -5.74
N PHE A 207 -8.69 23.32 -5.97
CA PHE A 207 -7.94 22.16 -6.44
C PHE A 207 -8.02 20.99 -5.46
N LEU A 208 -7.76 21.22 -4.17
CA LEU A 208 -7.78 20.16 -3.16
C LEU A 208 -9.19 19.56 -3.01
N PHE A 209 -10.22 20.42 -2.94
CA PHE A 209 -11.60 19.97 -2.86
C PHE A 209 -12.03 19.21 -4.12
N HIS A 210 -11.61 19.66 -5.30
CA HIS A 210 -11.84 18.96 -6.56
C HIS A 210 -11.25 17.55 -6.53
N LYS A 211 -9.99 17.39 -6.10
CA LYS A 211 -9.35 16.07 -6.00
C LYS A 211 -10.06 15.15 -5.01
N ILE A 212 -10.46 15.66 -3.84
CA ILE A 212 -11.23 14.88 -2.84
C ILE A 212 -12.59 14.46 -3.41
N LYS A 213 -13.33 15.40 -4.01
CA LYS A 213 -14.65 15.14 -4.60
C LYS A 213 -14.57 14.09 -5.70
N MET A 214 -13.60 14.19 -6.60
CA MET A 214 -13.43 13.23 -7.69
C MET A 214 -13.09 11.83 -7.18
N GLN A 215 -12.22 11.72 -6.18
CA GLN A 215 -11.88 10.45 -5.55
C GLN A 215 -13.09 9.78 -4.91
N LEU A 216 -13.85 10.54 -4.12
CA LEU A 216 -15.04 10.02 -3.47
C LEU A 216 -16.10 9.66 -4.50
N ALA A 217 -16.35 10.50 -5.51
CA ALA A 217 -17.34 10.20 -6.55
C ALA A 217 -17.03 8.89 -7.30
N LEU A 218 -15.76 8.69 -7.72
CA LEU A 218 -15.36 7.47 -8.42
C LEU A 218 -15.42 6.23 -7.52
N TYR A 219 -15.01 6.35 -6.26
CA TYR A 219 -15.13 5.24 -5.30
C TYR A 219 -16.60 4.91 -5.00
N THR A 220 -17.46 5.91 -4.84
CA THR A 220 -18.90 5.74 -4.65
C THR A 220 -19.56 5.05 -5.85
N ILE A 221 -19.21 5.44 -7.09
CA ILE A 221 -19.72 4.76 -8.29
C ILE A 221 -19.30 3.28 -8.32
N LEU A 222 -18.09 2.96 -7.85
CA LEU A 222 -17.61 1.59 -7.76
C LEU A 222 -18.34 0.78 -6.68
N SER A 223 -18.62 1.39 -5.52
CA SER A 223 -19.17 0.70 -4.34
C SER A 223 -20.70 0.60 -4.33
N ILE A 224 -21.43 1.63 -4.78
CA ILE A 224 -22.90 1.70 -4.68
C ILE A 224 -23.59 0.45 -5.25
N PRO A 225 -23.24 -0.06 -6.46
CA PRO A 225 -23.92 -1.23 -7.01
C PRO A 225 -23.78 -2.48 -6.12
N LEU A 226 -22.62 -2.63 -5.48
CA LEU A 226 -22.37 -3.74 -4.55
C LEU A 226 -23.14 -3.56 -3.24
N ILE A 227 -23.20 -2.34 -2.71
CA ILE A 227 -23.98 -2.02 -1.51
C ILE A 227 -25.47 -2.29 -1.77
N ILE A 228 -26.01 -1.81 -2.90
CA ILE A 228 -27.40 -2.06 -3.28
C ILE A 228 -27.66 -3.56 -3.42
N ALA A 229 -26.79 -4.30 -4.11
CA ALA A 229 -26.91 -5.75 -4.24
C ALA A 229 -26.94 -6.45 -2.87
N PHE A 230 -26.10 -6.03 -1.92
CA PHE A 230 -26.11 -6.56 -0.56
C PHE A 230 -27.42 -6.27 0.18
N LEU A 231 -27.91 -5.03 0.10
CA LEU A 231 -29.13 -4.59 0.80
C LEU A 231 -30.38 -5.32 0.30
N ILE A 232 -30.40 -5.80 -0.94
CA ILE A 232 -31.50 -6.61 -1.48
C ILE A 232 -31.63 -7.94 -0.72
N PHE A 233 -30.51 -8.55 -0.31
CA PHE A 233 -30.49 -9.86 0.35
C PHE A 233 -30.38 -9.78 1.88
N HIS A 234 -29.77 -8.72 2.43
CA HIS A 234 -29.43 -8.57 3.86
C HIS A 234 -29.77 -7.18 4.42
N LEU A 235 -31.02 -6.75 4.24
CA LEU A 235 -31.48 -5.42 4.66
C LEU A 235 -31.35 -5.19 6.18
N ASP A 236 -31.48 -6.25 6.97
CA ASP A 236 -31.25 -6.28 8.42
C ASP A 236 -29.81 -5.90 8.82
N LYS A 237 -28.85 -6.08 7.91
CA LYS A 237 -27.41 -5.84 8.12
C LYS A 237 -26.87 -4.67 7.32
N TRP A 238 -27.74 -3.71 6.97
CA TRP A 238 -27.39 -2.53 6.18
C TRP A 238 -26.17 -1.76 6.71
N TYR A 239 -25.97 -1.76 8.03
CA TYR A 239 -24.90 -1.02 8.68
C TYR A 239 -23.51 -1.55 8.33
N ILE A 240 -23.36 -2.83 7.97
CA ILE A 240 -22.06 -3.45 7.68
C ILE A 240 -21.37 -2.77 6.48
N PRO A 241 -21.94 -2.81 5.25
CA PRO A 241 -21.31 -2.18 4.10
C PRO A 241 -21.28 -0.64 4.20
N ILE A 242 -22.21 -0.03 4.94
CA ILE A 242 -22.26 1.43 5.11
C ILE A 242 -21.13 1.93 6.02
N ILE A 243 -20.91 1.28 7.17
CA ILE A 243 -19.78 1.62 8.05
C ILE A 243 -18.46 1.42 7.30
N GLU A 244 -18.31 0.29 6.61
CA GLU A 244 -17.12 0.02 5.82
C GLU A 244 -16.87 1.08 4.74
N PHE A 245 -17.91 1.46 3.99
CA PHE A 245 -17.84 2.52 2.99
C PHE A 245 -17.39 3.86 3.61
N ILE A 246 -17.87 4.21 4.80
CA ILE A 246 -17.46 5.42 5.53
C ILE A 246 -15.98 5.33 5.92
N VAL A 247 -15.54 4.21 6.51
CA VAL A 247 -14.13 4.00 6.92
C VAL A 247 -13.20 4.13 5.70
N LEU A 248 -13.53 3.46 4.59
CA LEU A 248 -12.74 3.54 3.37
C LEU A 248 -12.77 4.95 2.78
N SER A 249 -13.92 5.63 2.77
CA SER A 249 -14.02 7.03 2.31
C SER A 249 -13.14 7.98 3.13
N THR A 250 -13.09 7.84 4.46
CA THR A 250 -12.18 8.65 5.30
C THR A 250 -10.71 8.40 4.95
N SER A 251 -10.36 7.15 4.64
CA SER A 251 -9.01 6.78 4.21
C SER A 251 -8.66 7.33 2.82
N HIS A 252 -9.64 7.41 1.92
CA HIS A 252 -9.51 8.03 0.60
C HIS A 252 -9.29 9.54 0.69
N ILE A 253 -9.94 10.22 1.64
CA ILE A 253 -9.67 11.64 1.92
C ILE A 253 -8.25 11.79 2.48
N TYR A 254 -7.89 10.96 3.46
CA TYR A 254 -6.60 11.01 4.13
C TYR A 254 -5.41 10.82 3.17
N ILE A 255 -5.49 9.89 2.21
CA ILE A 255 -4.39 9.64 1.26
C ILE A 255 -4.14 10.85 0.36
N ILE A 256 -5.19 11.55 -0.06
CA ILE A 256 -5.08 12.77 -0.88
C ILE A 256 -4.45 13.90 -0.07
N LEU A 257 -4.92 14.11 1.17
CA LEU A 257 -4.35 15.13 2.05
C LEU A 257 -2.88 14.85 2.35
N THR A 258 -2.53 13.59 2.60
CA THR A 258 -1.14 13.16 2.84
C THR A 258 -0.26 13.37 1.60
N LYS A 259 -0.76 13.01 0.40
CA LYS A 259 -0.07 13.26 -0.87
C LYS A 259 0.30 14.73 -1.02
N TYR A 260 -0.67 15.64 -0.81
CA TYR A 260 -0.44 17.07 -1.03
C TYR A 260 0.28 17.77 0.12
N ALA A 261 0.14 17.29 1.36
CA ALA A 261 0.88 17.78 2.52
C ALA A 261 2.39 17.53 2.44
N PHE A 262 2.82 16.54 1.65
CA PHE A 262 4.22 16.19 1.43
C PHE A 262 4.57 16.13 -0.07
N TYR A 263 3.82 16.87 -0.88
CA TYR A 263 3.98 16.87 -2.33
C TYR A 263 5.41 17.27 -2.73
N GLN A 264 5.96 16.49 -3.65
CA GLN A 264 7.23 16.73 -4.32
C GLN A 264 7.06 16.31 -5.79
N SER A 265 7.49 17.18 -6.70
CA SER A 265 7.34 16.95 -8.13
C SER A 265 8.02 15.65 -8.57
N ASN A 266 7.26 14.78 -9.24
CA ASN A 266 7.74 13.54 -9.86
C ASN A 266 8.48 12.56 -8.91
N SER A 267 8.27 12.67 -7.60
CA SER A 267 8.93 11.83 -6.61
C SER A 267 7.93 11.17 -5.64
N LYS A 268 8.38 10.09 -4.99
CA LYS A 268 7.69 9.53 -3.84
C LYS A 268 8.28 10.15 -2.58
N SER A 269 7.48 10.91 -1.85
CA SER A 269 7.92 11.46 -0.57
C SER A 269 7.98 10.37 0.50
N GLY A 270 9.15 10.20 1.13
CA GLY A 270 9.30 9.27 2.26
C GLY A 270 8.39 9.62 3.44
N GLY A 271 8.11 10.91 3.63
CA GLY A 271 7.13 11.38 4.62
C GLY A 271 5.71 10.94 4.27
N ALA A 272 5.29 11.10 3.01
CA ALA A 272 3.98 10.63 2.55
C ALA A 272 3.84 9.12 2.76
N MET A 273 4.85 8.33 2.38
CA MET A 273 4.84 6.87 2.53
C MET A 273 4.64 6.42 3.98
N ALA A 274 5.38 7.02 4.93
CA ALA A 274 5.24 6.69 6.35
C ALA A 274 3.83 6.98 6.88
N PHE A 275 3.24 8.12 6.50
CA PHE A 275 1.89 8.49 6.93
C PHE A 275 0.80 7.71 6.20
N SER A 276 1.01 7.31 4.95
CA SER A 276 0.11 6.40 4.24
C SER A 276 0.02 5.04 4.93
N LEU A 277 1.12 4.52 5.49
CA LEU A 277 1.10 3.28 6.29
C LEU A 277 0.24 3.42 7.54
N ILE A 278 0.32 4.56 8.25
CA ILE A 278 -0.55 4.85 9.40
C ILE A 278 -2.03 4.89 8.96
N GLY A 279 -2.32 5.47 7.79
CA GLY A 279 -3.66 5.43 7.19
C GLY A 279 -4.15 4.01 6.92
N ALA A 280 -3.29 3.16 6.34
CA ALA A 280 -3.60 1.75 6.09
C ALA A 280 -3.84 0.97 7.39
N MET A 281 -3.12 1.27 8.47
CA MET A 281 -3.37 0.66 9.78
C MET A 281 -4.77 0.97 10.32
N GLY A 282 -5.30 2.17 10.09
CA GLY A 282 -6.65 2.51 10.55
C GLY A 282 -7.79 1.92 9.71
N ILE A 283 -7.50 1.45 8.50
CA ILE A 283 -8.44 0.61 7.73
C ILE A 283 -8.59 -0.77 8.40
N ILE A 284 -7.50 -1.35 8.88
CA ILE A 284 -7.48 -2.69 9.49
C ILE A 284 -7.93 -2.65 10.95
N MET A 285 -7.52 -1.60 11.68
CA MET A 285 -7.77 -1.45 13.11
C MET A 285 -8.55 -0.15 13.35
N PRO A 286 -9.90 -0.23 13.47
CA PRO A 286 -10.78 0.93 13.61
C PRO A 286 -10.41 1.89 14.75
N VAL A 287 -9.70 1.41 15.79
CA VAL A 287 -9.20 2.21 16.91
C VAL A 287 -8.29 3.37 16.44
N PHE A 288 -7.66 3.27 15.27
CA PHE A 288 -6.85 4.37 14.71
C PHE A 288 -7.65 5.38 13.86
N ILE A 289 -8.96 5.19 13.64
CA ILE A 289 -9.78 6.14 12.86
C ILE A 289 -9.78 7.55 13.46
N PRO A 290 -9.94 7.76 14.79
CA PRO A 290 -9.86 9.10 15.37
C PRO A 290 -8.51 9.78 15.11
N LEU A 291 -7.42 9.01 15.13
CA LEU A 291 -6.09 9.50 14.77
C LEU A 291 -6.03 9.92 13.30
N ILE A 292 -6.61 9.14 12.38
CA ILE A 292 -6.70 9.49 10.96
C ILE A 292 -7.47 10.79 10.75
N TRP A 293 -8.57 11.02 11.49
CA TRP A 293 -9.33 12.27 11.38
C TRP A 293 -8.52 13.48 11.88
N LEU A 294 -7.86 13.36 13.03
CA LEU A 294 -6.99 14.41 13.56
C LEU A 294 -5.85 14.73 12.58
N LEU A 295 -5.19 13.71 12.06
CA LEU A 295 -4.12 13.88 11.07
C LEU A 295 -4.65 14.45 9.75
N SER A 296 -5.87 14.09 9.33
CA SER A 296 -6.51 14.67 8.14
C SER A 296 -6.68 16.18 8.29
N ILE A 297 -7.19 16.65 9.44
CA ILE A 297 -7.33 18.09 9.73
C ILE A 297 -5.96 18.78 9.65
N ARG A 298 -4.95 18.22 10.31
CA ARG A 298 -3.58 18.77 10.27
C ARG A 298 -3.01 18.79 8.85
N PHE A 299 -3.21 17.72 8.08
CA PHE A 299 -2.69 17.61 6.72
C PHE A 299 -3.48 18.46 5.73
N TYR A 300 -4.73 18.81 5.99
CA TYR A 300 -5.45 19.81 5.24
C TYR A 300 -4.78 21.19 5.32
N PHE A 301 -4.44 21.67 6.52
CA PHE A 301 -3.73 22.95 6.64
C PHE A 301 -2.33 22.89 6.03
N LYS A 302 -1.63 21.77 6.22
CA LYS A 302 -0.30 21.58 5.65
C LYS A 302 -0.30 21.49 4.13
N SER A 303 -1.26 20.78 3.53
CA SER A 303 -1.41 20.66 2.08
C SER A 303 -1.73 22.00 1.46
N ARG A 304 -2.60 22.81 2.09
CA ARG A 304 -2.85 24.19 1.66
C ARG A 304 -1.57 25.01 1.63
N LYS A 305 -0.80 25.03 2.73
CA LYS A 305 0.46 25.79 2.78
C LYS A 305 1.46 25.33 1.70
N ASN A 306 1.57 24.02 1.47
CA ASN A 306 2.50 23.46 0.50
C ASN A 306 2.08 23.72 -0.95
N LEU A 307 0.79 23.57 -1.26
CA LEU A 307 0.24 23.83 -2.59
C LEU A 307 0.18 25.31 -2.92
N ASN A 308 -0.01 26.18 -1.92
CA ASN A 308 -0.06 27.62 -2.14
C ASN A 308 1.24 28.16 -2.75
N PHE A 309 2.38 27.53 -2.46
CA PHE A 309 3.65 27.88 -3.09
C PHE A 309 3.61 27.73 -4.63
N TYR A 310 2.82 26.80 -5.15
CA TYR A 310 2.72 26.50 -6.59
C TYR A 310 1.50 27.12 -7.26
N LEU A 311 0.40 27.29 -6.52
CA LEU A 311 -0.92 27.68 -7.04
C LEU A 311 -1.33 29.10 -6.61
N ASN A 312 -0.41 29.90 -6.08
CA ASN A 312 -0.74 31.24 -5.59
C ASN A 312 -1.34 32.12 -6.69
N ASP A 313 -0.86 31.95 -7.92
CA ASP A 313 -1.23 32.76 -9.08
C ASP A 313 -2.70 32.56 -9.52
N TYR A 314 -3.37 31.52 -9.00
CA TYR A 314 -4.76 31.18 -9.33
C TYR A 314 -5.76 31.38 -8.17
N ASN A 315 -5.31 32.00 -7.07
CA ASN A 315 -6.17 32.26 -5.90
C ASN A 315 -6.97 33.56 -6.00
#